data_AF-A0A3D0M2J8-F1
#
_entry.id   AF-A0A3D0M2J8-F1
#
_cell.length_a   1.000
_cell.length_b   1.000
_cell.length_c   1.000
_cell.angle_alpha   90.00
_cell.angle_beta   90.00
_cell.angle_gamma   90.00
#
_symmetry.space_group_name_H-M   'P 1'
#
loop_
_entity.id
_entity.type
_entity.pdbx_description
1 polymer ?
#
loop_
_entity_poly.entity_id
_entity_poly.type
_entity_poly.pdbx_seq_one_letter_code
_entity_poly.pdbx_strand_id
1 'polypeptide(L)'
;MLDTPKNVYLQVQGFGMVIIVTTLIVFIISFAFNLIIRKKYIIILEDLLDWRRRKERSFHSDILNKIIEDYINTAKDCLSEVNTQAIIEKNFSLRLRGMALGERFIKNTNSLLIALGLFGTFVGLTAAVAELAGIFTSIEFIELIESTGINELLMRLVASLEGMSVAFVTSLVGVGCSIINTIFLSVVNAEESKENLMVQVEEYLDNHLSLFVSKDKETEYTMMNNILKETFMEFGDKIQASLKSTVESFGEKLTNVVMDVNVSSQALDTTVDKFDKSLTNFGSNMRDLNEFNLNMRNNIERMDVNFIKVTEALTKSSDIVVENYNSIESFSNNIREAADEMSTFNRQLVSDISQLIGDVSSTVQVVEGLAGSMNTNMQQHTRDLEIYQENFTNLMSKLSSEISGLGNQAAVSFSKSLSNSSEELNRQMKHSMEDSMKDIIQLLDKFRENQGLFAKTIASLPDQILTYNEVAVARIDRLMSERKVEEPSTPE
;
A
#
# COMPACT_ATOMS: atom_id res chain seq x y z
N MET A 1 31.09 17.86 24.99
CA MET A 1 31.13 16.43 24.59
C MET A 1 30.09 15.55 25.29
N LEU A 2 29.35 16.04 26.31
CA LEU A 2 28.26 15.32 26.97
C LEU A 2 26.86 15.61 26.36
N ASP A 3 26.74 16.59 25.47
CA ASP A 3 25.46 16.97 24.86
C ASP A 3 25.04 16.04 23.70
N THR A 4 26.00 15.46 23.00
CA THR A 4 25.77 14.54 21.87
C THR A 4 25.05 13.24 22.28
N PRO A 5 25.44 12.51 23.35
CA PRO A 5 24.69 11.33 23.78
C PRO A 5 23.30 11.68 24.33
N LYS A 6 23.13 12.89 24.90
CA LYS A 6 21.84 13.38 25.41
C LYS A 6 20.87 13.70 24.27
N ASN A 7 21.37 14.23 23.15
CA ASN A 7 20.57 14.46 21.94
C ASN A 7 20.19 13.15 21.22
N VAL A 8 21.08 12.16 21.18
CA VAL A 8 20.76 10.81 20.66
C VAL A 8 19.72 10.13 21.55
N TYR A 9 19.81 10.29 22.86
CA TYR A 9 18.83 9.78 23.82
C TYR A 9 17.43 10.42 23.62
N LEU A 10 17.38 11.71 23.28
CA LEU A 10 16.13 12.41 22.99
C LEU A 10 15.54 12.05 21.61
N GLN A 11 16.38 11.75 20.61
CA GLN A 11 15.94 11.32 19.26
C GLN A 11 15.46 9.87 19.19
N VAL A 12 15.91 9.01 20.10
CA VAL A 12 15.65 7.57 20.07
C VAL A 12 14.77 7.17 21.25
N GLN A 13 13.55 7.68 21.32
CA GLN A 13 12.59 7.20 22.31
C GLN A 13 11.97 5.86 21.88
N GLY A 14 11.61 5.00 22.85
CA GLY A 14 10.91 3.74 22.62
C GLY A 14 11.81 2.57 22.16
N PHE A 15 11.36 1.82 21.15
CA PHE A 15 11.95 0.54 20.72
C PHE A 15 13.42 0.65 20.27
N GLY A 16 13.81 1.77 19.65
CA GLY A 16 15.20 1.97 19.20
C GLY A 16 16.22 1.96 20.35
N MET A 17 15.84 2.47 21.52
CA MET A 17 16.72 2.51 22.68
C MET A 17 16.96 1.12 23.26
N VAL A 18 15.94 0.26 23.24
CA VAL A 18 16.06 -1.14 23.66
C VAL A 18 17.08 -1.88 22.78
N ILE A 19 17.05 -1.64 21.47
CA ILE A 19 17.99 -2.24 20.51
C ILE A 19 19.41 -1.74 20.75
N ILE A 20 19.60 -0.43 20.95
CA ILE A 20 20.92 0.16 21.25
C ILE A 20 21.48 -0.41 22.56
N VAL A 21 20.69 -0.44 23.63
CA VAL A 21 21.11 -0.98 24.93
C VAL A 21 21.44 -2.46 24.82
N THR A 22 20.62 -3.24 24.12
CA THR A 22 20.88 -4.67 23.90
C THR A 22 22.17 -4.88 23.11
N THR A 23 22.41 -4.07 22.07
CA THR A 23 23.64 -4.11 21.27
C THR A 23 24.87 -3.80 22.12
N LEU A 24 24.79 -2.79 22.99
CA LEU A 24 25.87 -2.44 23.92
C LEU A 24 26.10 -3.55 24.96
N ILE A 25 25.04 -4.17 25.48
CA ILE A 25 25.17 -5.31 26.41
C ILE A 25 25.88 -6.48 25.73
N VAL A 26 25.47 -6.84 24.52
CA VAL A 26 26.11 -7.92 23.73
C VAL A 26 27.59 -7.60 23.48
N PHE A 27 27.90 -6.37 23.11
CA PHE A 27 29.27 -5.89 22.92
C PHE A 27 30.11 -6.04 24.20
N ILE A 28 29.61 -5.55 25.35
CA ILE A 28 30.31 -5.63 26.63
C ILE A 28 30.51 -7.07 27.08
N ILE A 29 29.48 -7.92 26.94
CA ILE A 29 29.56 -9.34 27.32
C ILE A 29 30.60 -10.06 26.47
N SER A 30 30.60 -9.86 25.14
CA SER A 30 31.59 -10.45 24.24
C SER A 30 33.00 -10.02 24.62
N PHE A 31 33.20 -8.73 24.86
CA PHE A 31 34.49 -8.19 25.26
C PHE A 31 34.97 -8.79 26.59
N ALA A 32 34.11 -8.83 27.60
CA ALA A 32 34.43 -9.40 28.91
C ALA A 32 34.74 -10.90 28.81
N PHE A 33 33.95 -11.68 28.08
CA PHE A 33 34.20 -13.10 27.87
C PHE A 33 35.52 -13.35 27.16
N ASN A 34 35.85 -12.57 26.14
CA ASN A 34 37.12 -12.71 25.44
C ASN A 34 38.32 -12.49 26.39
N LEU A 35 38.27 -11.46 27.24
CA LEU A 35 39.32 -11.22 28.23
C LEU A 35 39.41 -12.31 29.31
N ILE A 36 38.27 -12.76 29.83
CA ILE A 36 38.22 -13.80 30.88
C ILE A 36 38.79 -15.13 30.36
N ILE A 37 38.37 -15.55 29.17
CA ILE A 37 38.81 -16.80 28.55
C ILE A 37 40.31 -16.71 28.24
N ARG A 38 40.76 -15.63 27.60
CA ARG A 38 42.17 -15.40 27.31
C ARG A 38 43.03 -15.43 28.58
N LYS A 39 42.63 -14.70 29.62
CA LYS A 39 43.35 -14.67 30.90
C LYS A 39 43.46 -16.07 31.51
N LYS A 40 42.40 -16.88 31.41
CA LYS A 40 42.42 -18.25 31.94
C LYS A 40 43.39 -19.15 31.16
N TYR A 41 43.46 -19.04 29.83
CA TYR A 41 44.47 -19.77 29.04
C TYR A 41 45.89 -19.35 29.38
N ILE A 42 46.13 -18.05 29.56
CA ILE A 42 47.45 -17.53 29.96
C ILE A 42 47.85 -18.07 31.34
N ILE A 43 46.93 -18.09 32.32
CA ILE A 43 47.23 -18.63 33.66
C ILE A 43 47.64 -20.11 33.59
N ILE A 44 46.95 -20.92 32.76
CA ILE A 44 47.29 -22.34 32.59
C ILE A 44 48.65 -22.46 31.88
N LEU A 45 48.93 -21.59 30.91
CA LEU A 45 50.21 -21.57 30.20
C LEU A 45 51.36 -21.18 31.13
N GLU A 46 51.17 -20.17 31.98
CA GLU A 46 52.16 -19.76 32.98
C GLU A 46 52.43 -20.88 34.00
N ASP A 47 51.39 -21.60 34.43
CA ASP A 47 51.52 -22.79 35.29
C ASP A 47 52.31 -23.90 34.59
N LEU A 48 52.05 -24.12 33.29
CA LEU A 48 52.81 -25.07 32.48
C LEU A 48 54.27 -24.66 32.31
N LEU A 49 54.57 -23.38 32.09
CA LEU A 49 55.92 -22.88 31.82
C LEU A 49 56.81 -22.80 33.08
N ASP A 50 56.25 -22.93 34.28
CA ASP A 50 57.04 -22.94 35.51
C ASP A 50 57.95 -24.19 35.56
N TRP A 51 59.26 -23.94 35.42
CA TRP A 51 60.31 -24.96 35.45
C TRP A 51 60.24 -25.89 36.66
N ARG A 52 59.90 -25.38 37.86
CA ARG A 52 59.82 -26.23 39.06
C ARG A 52 58.69 -27.25 38.94
N ARG A 53 57.53 -26.79 38.47
CA ARG A 53 56.34 -27.63 38.29
C ARG A 53 56.51 -28.61 37.12
N ARG A 54 57.15 -28.19 36.03
CA ARG A 54 57.54 -29.09 34.92
C ARG A 54 58.38 -30.27 35.40
N LYS A 55 59.28 -30.03 36.36
CA LYS A 55 60.14 -31.08 36.95
C LYS A 55 59.38 -31.98 37.94
N GLU A 56 58.52 -31.39 38.77
CA GLU A 56 57.74 -32.09 39.81
C GLU A 56 56.48 -32.79 39.27
N ARG A 57 56.04 -32.46 38.05
CA ARG A 57 54.83 -32.99 37.37
C ARG A 57 53.53 -32.76 38.13
N SER A 58 53.52 -31.75 38.98
CA SER A 58 52.36 -31.32 39.74
C SER A 58 52.08 -29.87 39.38
N PHE A 59 51.06 -29.68 38.55
CA PHE A 59 50.57 -28.37 38.14
C PHE A 59 49.42 -27.94 39.08
N HIS A 60 49.18 -26.64 39.19
CA HIS A 60 48.00 -26.16 39.93
C HIS A 60 46.71 -26.37 39.12
N SER A 61 46.86 -26.42 37.80
CA SER A 61 45.78 -26.62 36.86
C SER A 61 45.36 -28.09 36.79
N ASP A 62 44.13 -28.39 37.23
CA ASP A 62 43.53 -29.73 37.16
C ASP A 62 43.54 -30.33 35.75
N ILE A 63 43.40 -29.48 34.71
CA ILE A 63 43.42 -29.95 33.32
C ILE A 63 44.81 -30.44 32.91
N LEU A 64 45.88 -29.78 33.34
CA LEU A 64 47.26 -30.20 33.03
C LEU A 64 47.57 -31.53 33.70
N ASN A 65 47.22 -31.67 34.99
CA ASN A 65 47.43 -32.90 35.73
C ASN A 65 46.67 -34.08 35.09
N LYS A 66 45.43 -33.86 34.63
CA LYS A 66 44.66 -34.92 33.97
C LYS A 66 45.22 -35.31 32.61
N ILE A 67 45.70 -34.34 31.83
CA ILE A 67 46.37 -34.61 30.56
C ILE A 67 47.61 -35.48 30.78
N ILE A 68 48.41 -35.19 31.81
CA ILE A 68 49.60 -35.96 32.17
C ILE A 68 49.21 -37.37 32.64
N GLU A 69 48.18 -37.51 33.46
CA GLU A 69 47.69 -38.81 33.92
C GLU A 69 47.20 -39.67 32.75
N ASP A 70 46.38 -39.11 31.86
CA ASP A 70 45.89 -39.80 30.66
C ASP A 70 47.04 -40.21 29.73
N TYR A 71 48.05 -39.35 29.58
CA TYR A 71 49.26 -39.66 28.81
C TYR A 71 50.05 -40.82 29.41
N ILE A 72 50.34 -40.77 30.72
CA ILE A 72 51.10 -41.82 31.41
C ILE A 72 50.37 -43.17 31.33
N ASN A 73 49.05 -43.19 31.54
CA ASN A 73 48.25 -44.42 31.43
C ASN A 73 48.31 -44.99 30.01
N THR A 74 48.15 -44.13 28.99
CA THR A 74 48.22 -44.57 27.59
C THR A 74 49.63 -45.05 27.20
N ALA A 75 50.68 -44.39 27.70
CA ALA A 75 52.07 -44.75 27.43
C ALA A 75 52.53 -46.06 28.13
N LYS A 76 51.85 -46.45 29.22
CA LYS A 76 52.07 -47.73 29.91
C LYS A 76 51.44 -48.90 29.14
N ASP A 77 50.22 -48.71 28.63
CA ASP A 77 49.45 -49.77 27.99
C ASP A 77 49.81 -49.97 26.50
N CYS A 78 50.52 -49.01 25.88
CA CYS A 78 50.83 -49.03 24.44
C CYS A 78 52.35 -49.08 24.16
N LEU A 79 52.75 -50.00 23.27
CA LEU A 79 54.12 -50.11 22.75
C LEU A 79 54.40 -49.16 21.56
N SER A 80 53.37 -48.50 21.02
CA SER A 80 53.45 -47.57 19.90
C SER A 80 53.48 -46.10 20.36
N GLU A 81 53.75 -45.20 19.42
CA GLU A 81 53.69 -43.75 19.62
C GLU A 81 52.31 -43.33 20.17
N VAL A 82 52.32 -42.53 21.24
CA VAL A 82 51.10 -42.04 21.90
C VAL A 82 50.55 -40.87 21.10
N ASN A 83 49.26 -40.88 20.77
CA ASN A 83 48.62 -39.75 20.09
C ASN A 83 48.38 -38.60 21.08
N THR A 84 49.41 -37.78 21.29
CA THR A 84 49.43 -36.65 22.22
C THR A 84 48.33 -35.63 21.92
N GLN A 85 48.13 -35.30 20.64
CA GLN A 85 47.10 -34.35 20.20
C GLN A 85 45.69 -34.77 20.63
N ALA A 86 45.32 -36.04 20.43
CA ALA A 86 44.01 -36.54 20.80
C ALA A 86 43.75 -36.47 22.32
N ILE A 87 44.78 -36.67 23.15
CA ILE A 87 44.68 -36.60 24.62
C ILE A 87 44.44 -35.15 25.06
N ILE A 88 45.14 -34.20 24.44
CA ILE A 88 44.99 -32.76 24.72
C ILE A 88 43.58 -32.32 24.31
N GLU A 89 43.15 -32.58 23.08
CA GLU A 89 41.83 -32.17 22.57
C GLU A 89 40.67 -32.77 23.38
N LYS A 90 40.78 -34.05 23.76
CA LYS A 90 39.80 -34.72 24.63
C LYS A 90 39.67 -34.01 25.99
N ASN A 91 40.78 -33.68 26.63
CA ASN A 91 40.75 -33.05 27.95
C ASN A 91 40.27 -31.59 27.88
N PHE A 92 40.64 -30.85 26.83
CA PHE A 92 40.14 -29.50 26.58
C PHE A 92 38.63 -29.50 26.30
N SER A 93 38.14 -30.41 25.46
CA SER A 93 36.71 -30.50 25.14
C SER A 93 35.84 -30.92 26.33
N LEU A 94 36.31 -31.87 27.16
CA LEU A 94 35.57 -32.34 28.33
C LEU A 94 35.56 -31.32 29.46
N ARG A 95 36.71 -30.72 29.80
CA ARG A 95 36.86 -29.88 31.01
C ARG A 95 36.65 -28.39 30.76
N LEU A 96 36.76 -27.92 29.51
CA LEU A 96 36.60 -26.51 29.14
C LEU A 96 35.35 -26.26 28.28
N ARG A 97 34.35 -27.14 28.35
CA ARG A 97 33.11 -27.04 27.56
C ARG A 97 32.40 -25.69 27.68
N GLY A 98 32.39 -25.09 28.88
CA GLY A 98 31.83 -23.75 29.11
C GLY A 98 32.61 -22.63 28.40
N MET A 99 33.94 -22.76 28.32
CA MET A 99 34.79 -21.81 27.57
C MET A 99 34.63 -22.00 26.06
N ALA A 100 34.47 -23.24 25.59
CA ALA A 100 34.18 -23.50 24.18
C ALA A 100 32.86 -22.87 23.70
N LEU A 101 31.84 -22.79 24.58
CA LEU A 101 30.62 -22.04 24.30
C LEU A 101 30.88 -20.51 24.23
N GLY A 102 31.70 -19.99 25.14
CA GLY A 102 32.12 -18.59 25.13
C GLY A 102 32.91 -18.21 23.86
N GLU A 103 33.83 -19.07 23.42
CA GLU A 103 34.57 -18.92 22.16
C GLU A 103 33.63 -18.85 20.95
N ARG A 104 32.64 -19.76 20.89
CA ARG A 104 31.61 -19.74 19.84
C ARG A 104 30.79 -18.45 19.86
N PHE A 105 30.42 -17.96 21.05
CA PHE A 105 29.69 -16.71 21.19
C PHE A 105 30.51 -15.52 20.70
N ILE A 106 31.78 -15.42 21.08
CA ILE A 106 32.70 -14.36 20.62
C ILE A 106 32.81 -14.36 19.10
N LYS A 107 33.00 -15.54 18.48
CA LYS A 107 33.11 -15.70 17.02
C LYS A 107 31.87 -15.23 16.27
N ASN A 108 30.68 -15.44 16.85
CA ASN A 108 29.41 -15.03 16.27
C ASN A 108 28.97 -13.61 16.65
N THR A 109 29.67 -12.95 17.58
CA THR A 109 29.25 -11.64 18.10
C THR A 109 29.26 -10.56 17.01
N ASN A 110 30.26 -10.53 16.14
CA ASN A 110 30.33 -9.51 15.07
C ASN A 110 29.11 -9.59 14.14
N SER A 111 28.72 -10.80 13.76
CA SER A 111 27.51 -11.05 12.96
C SER A 111 26.25 -10.67 13.73
N LEU A 112 26.18 -10.97 15.02
CA LEU A 112 25.04 -10.62 15.88
C LEU A 112 24.88 -9.10 16.06
N LEU A 113 25.97 -8.35 16.25
CA LEU A 113 25.95 -6.89 16.36
C LEU A 113 25.44 -6.23 15.07
N ILE A 114 25.87 -6.73 13.92
CA ILE A 114 25.38 -6.26 12.61
C ILE A 114 23.90 -6.61 12.45
N ALA A 115 23.50 -7.84 12.77
CA ALA A 115 22.11 -8.28 12.66
C ALA A 115 21.18 -7.46 13.57
N LEU A 116 21.59 -7.13 14.80
CA LEU A 116 20.84 -6.24 15.69
C LEU A 116 20.73 -4.81 15.14
N GLY A 117 21.80 -4.29 14.52
CA GLY A 117 21.77 -2.99 13.84
C GLY A 117 20.83 -2.97 12.62
N LEU A 118 20.85 -4.02 11.79
CA LEU A 118 19.93 -4.18 10.67
C LEU A 118 18.48 -4.36 11.15
N PHE A 119 18.26 -5.13 12.20
CA PHE A 119 16.95 -5.29 12.83
C PHE A 119 16.40 -3.95 13.32
N GLY A 120 17.23 -3.11 13.93
CA GLY A 120 16.86 -1.73 14.29
C GLY A 120 16.46 -0.88 13.08
N THR A 121 17.17 -1.01 11.96
CA THR A 121 16.81 -0.36 10.70
C THR A 121 15.41 -0.77 10.24
N PHE A 122 15.12 -2.07 10.20
CA PHE A 122 13.81 -2.57 9.78
C PHE A 122 12.70 -2.06 10.69
N VAL A 123 12.87 -2.15 12.01
CA VAL A 123 11.89 -1.67 12.98
C VAL A 123 11.65 -0.16 12.83
N GLY A 124 12.71 0.64 12.71
CA GLY A 124 12.58 2.10 12.57
C GLY A 124 11.94 2.52 11.24
N LEU A 125 12.27 1.87 10.12
CA LEU A 125 11.63 2.12 8.83
C LEU A 125 10.17 1.67 8.83
N THR A 126 9.85 0.51 9.40
CA THR A 126 8.46 0.05 9.52
C THR A 126 7.62 1.02 10.35
N ALA A 127 8.15 1.56 11.45
CA ALA A 127 7.48 2.60 12.24
C ALA A 127 7.28 3.90 11.43
N ALA A 128 8.31 4.36 10.72
CA ALA A 128 8.23 5.56 9.88
C ALA A 128 7.19 5.44 8.75
N VAL A 129 7.09 4.26 8.13
CA VAL A 129 6.10 3.96 7.09
C VAL A 129 4.70 3.84 7.67
N ALA A 130 4.54 3.25 8.86
CA ALA A 130 3.25 3.16 9.54
C ALA A 130 2.69 4.56 9.87
N GLU A 131 3.54 5.49 10.34
CA GLU A 131 3.14 6.88 10.57
C GLU A 131 2.73 7.59 9.28
N LEU A 132 3.48 7.41 8.18
CA LEU A 132 3.12 7.96 6.86
C LEU A 132 1.81 7.37 6.31
N ALA A 133 1.59 6.07 6.44
CA ALA A 133 0.34 5.43 6.04
C ALA A 133 -0.84 5.90 6.90
N GLY A 134 -0.59 6.20 8.18
CA GLY A 134 -1.55 6.84 9.08
C GLY A 134 -2.06 8.17 8.52
N ILE A 135 -1.16 9.03 8.02
CA ILE A 135 -1.53 10.33 7.40
C ILE A 135 -2.57 10.16 6.29
N PHE A 136 -2.42 9.16 5.42
CA PHE A 136 -3.33 8.92 4.29
C PHE A 136 -4.66 8.27 4.69
N THR A 137 -4.75 7.67 5.87
CA THR A 137 -5.95 6.96 6.33
C THR A 137 -6.78 7.76 7.31
N SER A 138 -6.19 8.70 8.04
CA SER A 138 -6.89 9.45 9.09
C SER A 138 -7.24 10.90 8.74
N ILE A 139 -6.65 11.50 7.70
CA ILE A 139 -6.97 12.89 7.35
C ILE A 139 -8.10 12.92 6.33
N GLU A 140 -9.32 13.26 6.78
CA GLU A 140 -10.39 13.64 5.88
C GLU A 140 -10.08 15.00 5.23
N PHE A 141 -10.37 15.16 3.93
CA PHE A 141 -10.03 16.36 3.16
C PHE A 141 -10.59 17.67 3.75
N ILE A 142 -11.63 17.56 4.58
CA ILE A 142 -12.31 18.68 5.27
C ILE A 142 -11.46 19.22 6.43
N GLU A 143 -10.76 18.38 7.18
CA GLU A 143 -9.90 18.79 8.31
C GLU A 143 -8.59 19.44 7.86
N LEU A 144 -8.14 19.16 6.64
CA LEU A 144 -6.92 19.75 6.05
C LEU A 144 -7.08 21.26 5.73
N ILE A 145 -8.33 21.74 5.60
CA ILE A 145 -8.65 23.14 5.32
C ILE A 145 -8.58 23.99 6.61
N GLU A 146 -8.68 23.37 7.78
CA GLU A 146 -8.49 24.03 9.07
C GLU A 146 -7.01 24.08 9.48
N SER A 147 -6.59 25.14 10.18
CA SER A 147 -5.21 25.32 10.67
C SER A 147 -4.72 24.20 11.62
N THR A 148 -5.65 23.40 12.14
CA THR A 148 -5.44 22.20 12.96
C THR A 148 -4.90 21.02 12.15
N GLY A 149 -5.42 20.78 10.93
CA GLY A 149 -4.97 19.69 10.06
C GLY A 149 -3.53 19.83 9.58
N ILE A 150 -3.06 21.06 9.35
CA ILE A 150 -1.65 21.33 8.97
C ILE A 150 -0.70 21.04 10.13
N ASN A 151 -1.07 21.39 11.36
CA ASN A 151 -0.24 21.09 12.53
C ASN A 151 -0.17 19.59 12.82
N GLU A 152 -1.27 18.85 12.61
CA GLU A 152 -1.27 17.39 12.74
C GLU A 152 -0.43 16.72 11.65
N LEU A 153 -0.53 17.19 10.40
CA LEU A 153 0.31 16.71 9.30
C LEU A 153 1.79 16.94 9.59
N LEU A 154 2.17 18.14 10.05
CA LEU A 154 3.55 18.44 10.45
C LEU A 154 4.03 17.54 11.59
N MET A 155 3.19 17.31 12.60
CA MET A 155 3.54 16.44 13.74
C MET A 155 3.78 14.99 13.30
N ARG A 156 2.94 14.44 12.42
CA ARG A 156 3.09 13.07 11.89
C ARG A 156 4.26 12.95 10.92
N LEU A 157 4.55 13.98 10.13
CA LEU A 157 5.73 14.02 9.26
C LEU A 157 7.03 14.06 10.09
N VAL A 158 7.05 14.84 11.17
CA VAL A 158 8.16 14.86 12.13
C VAL A 158 8.31 13.49 12.82
N ALA A 159 7.22 12.86 13.23
CA ALA A 159 7.26 11.51 13.81
C ALA A 159 7.81 10.45 12.83
N SER A 160 7.45 10.54 11.54
CA SER A 160 8.04 9.68 10.50
C SER A 160 9.54 9.90 10.32
N LEU A 161 9.98 11.16 10.32
CA LEU A 161 11.40 11.52 10.26
C LEU A 161 12.18 11.04 11.50
N GLU A 162 11.57 11.07 12.68
CA GLU A 162 12.13 10.49 13.90
C GLU A 162 12.30 8.97 13.77
N GLY A 163 11.29 8.24 13.27
CA GLY A 163 11.39 6.79 13.02
C GLY A 163 12.54 6.42 12.08
N MET A 164 12.74 7.22 11.03
CA MET A 164 13.88 7.06 10.10
C MET A 164 15.23 7.39 10.76
N SER A 165 15.27 8.41 11.64
CA SER A 165 16.46 8.74 12.41
C SER A 165 16.87 7.61 13.36
N VAL A 166 15.89 7.00 14.05
CA VAL A 166 16.10 5.82 14.91
C VAL A 166 16.69 4.65 14.12
N ALA A 167 16.15 4.36 12.94
CA ALA A 167 16.66 3.32 12.05
C ALA A 167 18.15 3.54 11.73
N PHE A 168 18.52 4.76 11.35
CA PHE A 168 19.91 5.11 11.03
C PHE A 168 20.84 4.98 12.24
N VAL A 169 20.45 5.51 13.40
CA VAL A 169 21.29 5.47 14.61
C VAL A 169 21.51 4.05 15.09
N THR A 170 20.47 3.20 15.12
CA THR A 170 20.60 1.79 15.53
C THR A 170 21.55 1.01 14.60
N SER A 171 21.48 1.25 13.30
CA SER A 171 22.41 0.68 12.31
C SER A 171 23.85 1.12 12.54
N LEU A 172 24.06 2.43 12.75
CA LEU A 172 25.37 3.00 13.00
C LEU A 172 26.01 2.43 14.27
N VAL A 173 25.21 2.25 15.34
CA VAL A 173 25.67 1.62 16.58
C VAL A 173 26.03 0.15 16.37
N GLY A 174 25.21 -0.63 15.67
CA GLY A 174 25.47 -2.05 15.41
C GLY A 174 26.75 -2.27 14.58
N VAL A 175 26.89 -1.55 13.48
CA VAL A 175 28.08 -1.61 12.61
C VAL A 175 29.30 -1.04 13.34
N GLY A 176 29.16 0.09 14.03
CA GLY A 176 30.24 0.71 14.79
C GLY A 176 30.78 -0.21 15.89
N CYS A 177 29.90 -0.80 16.69
CA CYS A 177 30.29 -1.78 17.71
C CYS A 177 30.95 -3.02 17.10
N SER A 178 30.48 -3.49 15.95
CA SER A 178 31.08 -4.64 15.24
C SER A 178 32.49 -4.35 14.73
N ILE A 179 32.72 -3.17 14.15
CA ILE A 179 34.06 -2.74 13.71
C ILE A 179 35.00 -2.64 14.91
N ILE A 180 34.56 -1.98 15.98
CA ILE A 180 35.33 -1.84 17.21
C ILE A 180 35.67 -3.22 17.79
N ASN A 181 34.69 -4.11 17.90
CA ASN A 181 34.89 -5.47 18.41
C ASN A 181 35.85 -6.29 17.53
N THR A 182 35.77 -6.13 16.21
CA THR A 182 36.69 -6.79 15.25
C THR A 182 38.13 -6.35 15.46
N ILE A 183 38.37 -5.04 15.57
CA ILE A 183 39.71 -4.50 15.82
C ILE A 183 40.25 -5.03 17.16
N PHE A 184 39.42 -5.04 18.20
CA PHE A 184 39.81 -5.58 19.50
C PHE A 184 40.14 -7.07 19.46
N LEU A 185 39.27 -7.88 18.84
CA LEU A 185 39.50 -9.32 18.71
C LEU A 185 40.74 -9.65 17.87
N SER A 186 41.09 -8.79 16.91
CA SER A 186 42.31 -8.94 16.12
C SER A 186 43.60 -8.74 16.95
N VAL A 187 43.57 -7.89 17.98
CA VAL A 187 44.74 -7.61 18.83
C VAL A 187 44.76 -8.53 20.07
N VAL A 188 43.58 -8.92 20.54
CA VAL A 188 43.39 -9.66 21.79
C VAL A 188 42.50 -10.86 21.48
N ASN A 189 43.08 -11.94 20.95
CA ASN A 189 42.34 -13.15 20.60
C ASN A 189 42.53 -14.26 21.64
N ALA A 190 41.43 -14.79 22.17
CA ALA A 190 41.44 -15.95 23.05
C ALA A 190 41.78 -17.27 22.32
N GLU A 191 41.41 -17.40 21.05
CA GLU A 191 41.65 -18.59 20.22
C GLU A 191 43.15 -18.82 19.99
N GLU A 192 43.89 -17.75 19.70
CA GLU A 192 45.37 -17.78 19.57
C GLU A 192 46.04 -18.23 20.87
N SER A 193 45.55 -17.75 22.02
CA SER A 193 46.11 -18.12 23.33
C SER A 193 45.85 -19.59 23.67
N LYS A 194 44.73 -20.15 23.21
CA LYS A 194 44.40 -21.58 23.35
C LYS A 194 45.29 -22.44 22.48
N GLU A 195 45.49 -22.06 21.22
CA GLU A 195 46.35 -22.79 20.29
C GLU A 195 47.79 -22.83 20.80
N ASN A 196 48.33 -21.68 21.23
CA ASN A 196 49.65 -21.61 21.85
C ASN A 196 49.77 -22.50 23.09
N LEU A 197 48.74 -22.53 23.95
CA LEU A 197 48.70 -23.44 25.09
C LEU A 197 48.71 -24.91 24.66
N MET A 198 47.93 -25.31 23.67
CA MET A 198 47.89 -26.69 23.18
C MET A 198 49.25 -27.13 22.65
N VAL A 199 49.89 -26.31 21.82
CA VAL A 199 51.24 -26.57 21.28
C VAL A 199 52.26 -26.72 22.40
N GLN A 200 52.23 -25.84 23.41
CA GLN A 200 53.16 -25.91 24.54
C GLN A 200 52.94 -27.12 25.45
N VAL A 201 51.68 -27.57 25.60
CA VAL A 201 51.37 -28.82 26.30
C VAL A 201 51.91 -30.01 25.52
N GLU A 202 51.70 -30.05 24.20
CA GLU A 202 52.22 -31.08 23.32
C GLU A 202 53.75 -31.17 23.38
N GLU A 203 54.44 -30.04 23.25
CA GLU A 203 55.90 -29.96 23.37
C GLU A 203 56.39 -30.52 24.72
N TYR A 204 55.69 -30.23 25.81
CA TYR A 204 56.04 -30.76 27.13
C TYR A 204 55.84 -32.28 27.22
N LEU A 205 54.74 -32.81 26.67
CA LEU A 205 54.46 -34.24 26.70
C LEU A 205 55.47 -35.03 25.86
N ASP A 206 55.75 -34.57 24.65
CA ASP A 206 56.60 -35.31 23.71
C ASP A 206 58.09 -35.19 24.04
N ASN A 207 58.56 -34.01 24.50
CA ASN A 207 59.98 -33.81 24.77
C ASN A 207 60.37 -34.07 26.24
N HIS A 208 59.50 -33.80 27.21
CA HIS A 208 59.86 -33.96 28.63
C HIS A 208 59.25 -35.21 29.26
N LEU A 209 57.95 -35.44 29.06
CA LEU A 209 57.28 -36.55 29.72
C LEU A 209 57.60 -37.90 29.07
N SER A 210 57.62 -37.97 27.74
CA SER A 210 58.00 -39.17 26.97
C SER A 210 59.39 -39.70 27.34
N LEU A 211 60.38 -38.80 27.43
CA LEU A 211 61.76 -39.13 27.83
C LEU A 211 61.82 -39.72 29.24
N PHE A 212 60.97 -39.27 30.15
CA PHE A 212 60.90 -39.84 31.50
C PHE A 212 60.24 -41.22 31.51
N VAL A 213 59.10 -41.39 30.84
CA VAL A 213 58.40 -42.68 30.77
C VAL A 213 59.28 -43.74 30.09
N SER A 214 60.12 -43.34 29.14
CA SER A 214 61.09 -44.21 28.47
C SER A 214 62.25 -44.63 29.37
N LYS A 215 62.72 -43.76 30.27
CA LYS A 215 63.77 -44.10 31.26
C LYS A 215 63.30 -45.13 32.28
N ASP A 216 62.01 -45.10 32.66
CA ASP A 216 61.44 -46.08 33.59
C ASP A 216 61.49 -47.51 32.99
N LYS A 217 61.27 -47.64 31.67
CA LYS A 217 61.42 -48.89 30.91
C LYS A 217 62.87 -49.42 30.87
N GLU A 218 63.88 -48.55 30.89
CA GLU A 218 65.30 -48.94 30.89
C GLU A 218 65.73 -49.56 32.25
N THR A 219 65.09 -49.14 33.34
CA THR A 219 65.26 -49.73 34.67
C THR A 219 64.74 -51.18 34.76
N GLU A 220 63.67 -51.53 34.05
CA GLU A 220 63.16 -52.91 33.99
C GLU A 220 64.15 -53.86 33.30
N TYR A 221 64.83 -53.42 32.23
CA TYR A 221 65.89 -54.21 31.60
C TYR A 221 67.10 -54.42 32.51
N THR A 222 67.45 -53.40 33.31
CA THR A 222 68.56 -53.48 34.26
C THR A 222 68.21 -54.36 35.46
N MET A 223 66.96 -54.30 35.92
CA MET A 223 66.41 -55.18 36.95
C MET A 223 66.32 -56.63 36.47
N MET A 224 65.90 -56.86 35.22
CA MET A 224 65.92 -58.18 34.57
C MET A 224 67.32 -58.77 34.50
N ASN A 225 68.33 -57.96 34.17
CA ASN A 225 69.73 -58.39 34.14
C ASN A 225 70.27 -58.76 35.53
N ASN A 226 69.91 -57.98 36.56
CA ASN A 226 70.28 -58.30 37.95
C ASN A 226 69.54 -59.55 38.47
N ILE A 227 68.24 -59.68 38.17
CA ILE A 227 67.44 -60.88 38.49
C ILE A 227 68.02 -62.10 37.78
N LEU A 228 68.41 -62.01 36.51
CA LEU A 228 69.06 -63.12 35.80
C LEU A 228 70.38 -63.53 36.47
N LYS A 229 71.20 -62.56 36.89
CA LYS A 229 72.48 -62.83 37.56
C LYS A 229 72.30 -63.46 38.94
N GLU A 230 71.32 -62.98 39.71
CA GLU A 230 70.94 -63.53 41.01
C GLU A 230 70.29 -64.91 40.87
N THR A 231 69.46 -65.10 39.84
CA THR A 231 68.89 -66.41 39.46
C THR A 231 69.99 -67.39 39.08
N PHE A 232 71.03 -66.99 38.34
CA PHE A 232 72.14 -67.87 37.98
C PHE A 232 73.01 -68.27 39.19
N MET A 233 73.24 -67.36 40.14
CA MET A 233 73.97 -67.67 41.38
C MET A 233 73.13 -68.60 42.28
N GLU A 234 71.85 -68.30 42.49
CA GLU A 234 70.95 -69.19 43.24
C GLU A 234 70.76 -70.54 42.56
N PHE A 235 70.71 -70.57 41.23
CA PHE A 235 70.61 -71.80 40.44
C PHE A 235 71.88 -72.65 40.58
N GLY A 236 73.07 -72.02 40.62
CA GLY A 236 74.33 -72.70 40.88
C GLY A 236 74.39 -73.36 42.26
N ASP A 237 74.02 -72.61 43.30
CA ASP A 237 74.00 -73.12 44.69
C ASP A 237 72.92 -74.19 44.88
N LYS A 238 71.73 -74.01 44.31
CA LYS A 238 70.65 -74.99 44.34
C LYS A 238 70.97 -76.25 43.53
N ILE A 239 71.69 -76.17 42.41
CA ILE A 239 72.10 -77.35 41.63
C ILE A 239 73.11 -78.20 42.40
N GLN A 240 74.08 -77.60 43.08
CA GLN A 240 75.06 -78.35 43.85
C GLN A 240 74.43 -79.08 45.04
N ALA A 241 73.49 -78.43 45.74
CA ALA A 241 72.70 -79.05 46.79
C ALA A 241 71.73 -80.12 46.23
N SER A 242 71.11 -79.85 45.08
CA SER A 242 70.15 -80.74 44.41
C SER A 242 70.83 -81.99 43.87
N LEU A 243 72.03 -81.92 43.29
CA LEU A 243 72.75 -83.09 42.76
C LEU A 243 73.12 -84.08 43.88
N LYS A 244 73.54 -83.57 45.04
CA LYS A 244 73.86 -84.40 46.21
C LYS A 244 72.61 -85.09 46.76
N SER A 245 71.49 -84.36 46.89
CA SER A 245 70.20 -84.90 47.31
C SER A 245 69.57 -85.83 46.26
N THR A 246 69.81 -85.57 44.97
CA THR A 246 69.30 -86.38 43.85
C THR A 246 69.96 -87.74 43.82
N VAL A 247 71.26 -87.85 44.09
CA VAL A 247 71.95 -89.15 44.14
C VAL A 247 71.42 -90.03 45.29
N GLU A 248 71.10 -89.42 46.43
CA GLU A 248 70.50 -90.11 47.58
C GLU A 248 69.01 -90.48 47.30
N SER A 249 68.26 -89.60 46.63
CA SER A 249 66.85 -89.81 46.26
C SER A 249 66.67 -90.76 45.06
N PHE A 250 67.65 -90.88 44.17
CA PHE A 250 67.60 -91.76 42.99
C PHE A 250 67.57 -93.23 43.38
N GLY A 251 68.24 -93.59 44.49
CA GLY A 251 68.16 -94.92 45.09
C GLY A 251 66.78 -95.28 45.66
N GLU A 252 66.01 -94.28 46.06
CA GLU A 252 64.68 -94.45 46.68
C GLU A 252 63.53 -94.33 45.66
N LYS A 253 63.69 -93.51 44.61
CA LYS A 253 62.65 -93.25 43.59
C LYS A 253 62.53 -94.29 42.49
N LEU A 254 63.54 -95.14 42.26
CA LEU A 254 63.45 -96.21 41.25
C LEU A 254 62.32 -97.21 41.56
N THR A 255 61.89 -97.27 42.83
CA THR A 255 60.73 -98.04 43.32
C THR A 255 59.39 -97.36 43.02
N ASN A 256 59.33 -96.04 42.81
CA ASN A 256 58.09 -95.26 42.58
C ASN A 256 57.79 -94.96 41.10
N VAL A 257 58.73 -95.18 40.17
CA VAL A 257 58.59 -94.92 38.72
C VAL A 257 57.43 -95.70 38.08
N VAL A 258 56.95 -96.78 38.69
CA VAL A 258 55.79 -97.55 38.22
C VAL A 258 54.47 -96.78 38.38
N MET A 259 54.40 -95.75 39.25
CA MET A 259 53.19 -94.93 39.48
C MET A 259 53.11 -93.67 38.58
N ASP A 260 54.23 -93.02 38.26
CA ASP A 260 54.25 -91.73 37.52
C ASP A 260 53.93 -91.86 36.02
N VAL A 261 54.11 -93.06 35.44
CA VAL A 261 53.76 -93.35 34.03
C VAL A 261 52.25 -93.25 33.80
N ASN A 262 51.42 -93.60 34.80
CA ASN A 262 49.98 -93.53 34.70
C ASN A 262 49.46 -92.07 34.71
N VAL A 263 50.08 -91.21 35.51
CA VAL A 263 49.75 -89.77 35.60
C VAL A 263 50.14 -89.04 34.31
N SER A 264 51.30 -89.37 33.74
CA SER A 264 51.74 -88.80 32.46
C SER A 264 50.82 -89.19 31.29
N SER A 265 50.28 -90.41 31.30
CA SER A 265 49.31 -90.87 30.30
C SER A 265 48.00 -90.07 30.37
N GLN A 266 47.52 -89.74 31.57
CA GLN A 266 46.32 -88.91 31.75
C GLN A 266 46.52 -87.45 31.30
N ALA A 267 47.71 -86.89 31.53
CA ALA A 267 48.04 -85.54 31.07
C ALA A 267 48.10 -85.45 29.53
N LEU A 268 48.61 -86.49 28.87
CA LEU A 268 48.60 -86.60 27.41
C LEU A 268 47.17 -86.70 26.84
N ASP A 269 46.31 -87.56 27.41
CA ASP A 269 44.90 -87.66 27.00
C ASP A 269 44.17 -86.32 27.11
N THR A 270 44.38 -85.60 28.21
CA THR A 270 43.79 -84.27 28.42
C THR A 270 44.27 -83.24 27.38
N THR A 271 45.52 -83.36 26.94
CA THR A 271 46.11 -82.47 25.93
C THR A 271 45.55 -82.77 24.55
N VAL A 272 45.40 -84.05 24.21
CA VAL A 272 44.77 -84.50 22.96
C VAL A 272 43.31 -84.04 22.88
N ASP A 273 42.55 -84.17 23.98
CA ASP A 273 41.15 -83.72 24.03
C ASP A 273 41.00 -82.19 23.86
N LYS A 274 41.91 -81.41 24.46
CA LYS A 274 41.94 -79.94 24.25
C LYS A 274 42.32 -79.55 22.83
N PHE A 275 43.23 -80.31 22.20
CA PHE A 275 43.63 -80.09 20.81
C PHE A 275 42.48 -80.39 19.84
N ASP A 276 41.77 -81.51 20.05
CA ASP A 276 40.60 -81.88 19.25
C ASP A 276 39.46 -80.85 19.34
N LYS A 277 39.17 -80.36 20.56
CA LYS A 277 38.22 -79.26 20.77
C LYS A 277 38.63 -77.97 20.05
N SER A 278 39.91 -77.65 20.05
CA SER A 278 40.43 -76.46 19.35
C SER A 278 40.31 -76.61 17.83
N LEU A 279 40.57 -77.81 17.30
CA LEU A 279 40.44 -78.12 15.88
C LEU A 279 38.97 -78.05 15.43
N THR A 280 38.06 -78.56 16.27
CA THR A 280 36.62 -78.50 16.04
C THR A 280 36.12 -77.05 16.04
N ASN A 281 36.53 -76.25 17.02
CA ASN A 281 36.19 -74.82 17.07
C ASN A 281 36.77 -74.06 15.86
N PHE A 282 37.99 -74.37 15.44
CA PHE A 282 38.60 -73.78 14.26
C PHE A 282 37.81 -74.11 12.99
N GLY A 283 37.40 -75.37 12.82
CA GLY A 283 36.55 -75.80 11.72
C GLY A 283 35.20 -75.07 11.69
N SER A 284 34.57 -74.89 12.86
CA SER A 284 33.33 -74.10 12.99
C SER A 284 33.54 -72.65 12.58
N ASN A 285 34.56 -71.98 13.14
CA ASN A 285 34.86 -70.59 12.82
C ASN A 285 35.16 -70.38 11.34
N MET A 286 35.85 -71.33 10.70
CA MET A 286 36.14 -71.23 9.27
C MET A 286 34.88 -71.38 8.41
N ARG A 287 33.93 -72.20 8.86
CA ARG A 287 32.61 -72.34 8.23
C ARG A 287 31.79 -71.05 8.37
N ASP A 288 31.79 -70.43 9.54
CA ASP A 288 31.11 -69.15 9.81
C ASP A 288 31.73 -68.02 8.98
N LEU A 289 33.06 -67.98 8.84
CA LEU A 289 33.75 -67.04 7.96
C LEU A 289 33.37 -67.21 6.49
N ASN A 290 33.21 -68.45 6.03
CA ASN A 290 32.76 -68.73 4.68
C ASN A 290 31.30 -68.27 4.46
N GLU A 291 30.43 -68.48 5.44
CA GLU A 291 29.05 -67.99 5.40
C GLU A 291 28.99 -66.45 5.40
N PHE A 292 29.80 -65.80 6.24
CA PHE A 292 29.96 -64.36 6.22
C PHE A 292 30.44 -63.85 4.85
N ASN A 293 31.43 -64.51 4.24
CA ASN A 293 31.94 -64.14 2.92
C ASN A 293 30.85 -64.24 1.84
N LEU A 294 30.05 -65.31 1.84
CA LEU A 294 28.92 -65.48 0.93
C LEU A 294 27.87 -64.37 1.11
N ASN A 295 27.54 -64.03 2.37
CA ASN A 295 26.61 -62.94 2.67
C ASN A 295 27.14 -61.58 2.22
N MET A 296 28.44 -61.32 2.41
CA MET A 296 29.09 -60.10 1.91
C MET A 296 29.04 -60.03 0.39
N ARG A 297 29.31 -61.14 -0.33
CA ARG A 297 29.21 -61.18 -1.79
C ARG A 297 27.80 -60.83 -2.27
N ASN A 298 26.78 -61.44 -1.68
CA ASN A 298 25.38 -61.16 -2.00
C ASN A 298 25.00 -59.70 -1.73
N ASN A 299 25.50 -59.12 -0.63
CA ASN A 299 25.26 -57.71 -0.31
C ASN A 299 25.94 -56.76 -1.30
N ILE A 300 27.17 -57.06 -1.72
CA ILE A 300 27.89 -56.28 -2.74
C ILE A 300 27.13 -56.33 -4.07
N GLU A 301 26.68 -57.52 -4.49
CA GLU A 301 25.87 -57.70 -5.71
C GLU A 301 24.56 -56.88 -5.65
N ARG A 302 23.85 -56.88 -4.51
CA ARG A 302 22.65 -56.03 -4.33
C ARG A 302 22.97 -54.54 -4.32
N MET A 303 24.11 -54.16 -3.73
CA MET A 303 24.54 -52.77 -3.66
C MET A 303 24.84 -52.23 -5.06
N ASP A 304 25.47 -53.02 -5.93
CA ASP A 304 25.72 -52.67 -7.32
C ASP A 304 24.42 -52.40 -8.09
N VAL A 305 23.44 -53.30 -8.00
CA VAL A 305 22.11 -53.11 -8.60
C VAL A 305 21.41 -51.85 -8.07
N ASN A 306 21.52 -51.57 -6.77
CA ASN A 306 20.95 -50.37 -6.18
C ASN A 306 21.66 -49.09 -6.66
N PHE A 307 22.98 -49.10 -6.82
CA PHE A 307 23.72 -47.96 -7.37
C PHE A 307 23.36 -47.68 -8.82
N ILE A 308 23.14 -48.72 -9.63
CA ILE A 308 22.63 -48.57 -11.00
C ILE A 308 21.26 -47.89 -10.99
N LYS A 309 20.33 -48.34 -10.14
CA LYS A 309 18.99 -47.73 -10.01
C LYS A 309 19.04 -46.28 -9.52
N VAL A 310 19.92 -45.96 -8.58
CA VAL A 310 20.12 -44.58 -8.11
C VAL A 310 20.64 -43.70 -9.25
N THR A 311 21.59 -44.21 -10.03
CA THR A 311 22.14 -43.49 -11.19
C THR A 311 21.06 -43.25 -12.23
N GLU A 312 20.25 -44.26 -12.55
CA GLU A 312 19.13 -44.13 -13.50
C GLU A 312 18.07 -43.13 -13.02
N ALA A 313 17.72 -43.17 -11.74
CA ALA A 313 16.79 -42.20 -11.14
C ALA A 313 17.33 -40.77 -11.17
N LEU A 314 18.63 -40.58 -10.92
CA LEU A 314 19.29 -39.29 -11.02
C LEU A 314 19.32 -38.78 -12.46
N THR A 315 19.63 -39.63 -13.44
CA THR A 315 19.59 -39.27 -14.87
C THR A 315 18.17 -38.83 -15.26
N LYS A 316 17.15 -39.61 -14.90
CA LYS A 316 15.76 -39.26 -15.18
C LYS A 316 15.35 -37.94 -14.52
N SER A 317 15.79 -37.70 -13.28
CA SER A 317 15.55 -36.42 -12.61
C SER A 317 16.25 -35.26 -13.31
N SER A 318 17.46 -35.48 -13.84
CA SER A 318 18.19 -34.49 -14.63
C SER A 318 17.43 -34.13 -15.91
N ASP A 319 16.89 -35.12 -16.62
CA ASP A 319 16.09 -34.90 -17.84
C ASP A 319 14.86 -34.03 -17.56
N ILE A 320 14.14 -34.31 -16.46
CA ILE A 320 12.99 -33.50 -16.02
C ILE A 320 13.41 -32.06 -15.69
N VAL A 321 14.57 -31.87 -15.06
CA VAL A 321 15.08 -30.52 -14.76
C VAL A 321 15.39 -29.74 -16.05
N VAL A 322 15.96 -30.41 -17.06
CA VAL A 322 16.21 -29.79 -18.37
C VAL A 322 14.89 -29.41 -19.06
N GLU A 323 13.89 -30.28 -19.02
CA GLU A 323 12.57 -30.00 -19.60
C GLU A 323 11.86 -28.84 -18.90
N ASN A 324 11.94 -28.78 -17.57
CA ASN A 324 11.45 -27.65 -16.79
C ASN A 324 12.17 -26.34 -17.13
N TYR A 325 13.49 -26.38 -17.32
CA TYR A 325 14.27 -25.21 -17.71
C TYR A 325 13.81 -24.65 -19.06
N ASN A 326 13.64 -25.53 -20.06
CA ASN A 326 13.12 -25.14 -21.38
C ASN A 326 11.69 -24.58 -21.31
N SER A 327 10.85 -25.14 -20.44
CA SER A 327 9.48 -24.65 -20.22
C SER A 327 9.47 -23.26 -19.58
N ILE A 328 10.37 -23.00 -18.63
CA ILE A 328 10.55 -21.69 -18.00
C ILE A 328 11.07 -20.67 -19.01
N GLU A 329 12.00 -21.06 -19.88
CA GLU A 329 12.49 -20.19 -20.96
C GLU A 329 11.36 -19.79 -21.91
N SER A 330 10.57 -20.76 -22.37
CA SER A 330 9.38 -20.51 -23.20
C SER A 330 8.37 -19.60 -22.50
N PHE A 331 8.07 -19.87 -21.23
CA PHE A 331 7.18 -19.03 -20.42
C PHE A 331 7.69 -17.59 -20.27
N SER A 332 9.00 -17.41 -20.05
CA SER A 332 9.65 -16.10 -19.97
C SER A 332 9.52 -15.32 -21.28
N ASN A 333 9.72 -15.99 -22.42
CA ASN A 333 9.52 -15.40 -23.74
C ASN A 333 8.06 -14.96 -23.94
N ASN A 334 7.09 -15.81 -23.57
CA ASN A 334 5.67 -15.46 -23.65
C ASN A 334 5.31 -14.27 -22.74
N ILE A 335 5.87 -14.18 -21.52
CA ILE A 335 5.68 -13.02 -20.65
C ILE A 335 6.26 -11.75 -21.28
N ARG A 336 7.42 -11.86 -21.92
CA ARG A 336 8.06 -10.71 -22.59
C ARG A 336 7.21 -10.23 -23.77
N GLU A 337 6.67 -11.14 -24.57
CA GLU A 337 5.72 -10.79 -25.65
C GLU A 337 4.46 -10.10 -25.08
N ALA A 338 3.86 -10.67 -24.03
CA ALA A 338 2.69 -10.07 -23.39
C ALA A 338 2.97 -8.68 -22.81
N ALA A 339 4.17 -8.44 -22.26
CA ALA A 339 4.59 -7.13 -21.78
C ALA A 339 4.74 -6.12 -22.92
N ASP A 340 5.25 -6.54 -24.09
CA ASP A 340 5.40 -5.69 -25.27
C ASP A 340 4.03 -5.35 -25.89
N GLU A 341 3.12 -6.32 -25.97
CA GLU A 341 1.73 -6.10 -26.37
C GLU A 341 1.03 -5.12 -25.42
N MET A 342 1.17 -5.30 -24.10
CA MET A 342 0.56 -4.43 -23.12
C MET A 342 1.14 -3.00 -23.15
N SER A 343 2.44 -2.86 -23.42
CA SER A 343 3.08 -1.56 -23.65
C SER A 343 2.52 -0.87 -24.90
N THR A 344 2.34 -1.62 -25.98
CA THR A 344 1.76 -1.12 -27.24
C THR A 344 0.30 -0.70 -27.03
N PHE A 345 -0.49 -1.53 -26.37
CA PHE A 345 -1.87 -1.23 -26.01
C PHE A 345 -1.98 0.02 -25.13
N ASN A 346 -1.11 0.17 -24.11
CA ASN A 346 -1.07 1.37 -23.28
C ASN A 346 -0.74 2.63 -24.08
N ARG A 347 0.20 2.56 -25.03
CA ARG A 347 0.51 3.69 -25.93
C ARG A 347 -0.71 4.06 -26.78
N GLN A 348 -1.43 3.06 -27.30
CA GLN A 348 -2.65 3.29 -28.06
C GLN A 348 -3.73 3.95 -27.20
N LEU A 349 -4.00 3.44 -26.00
CA LEU A 349 -4.96 4.04 -25.08
C LEU A 349 -4.65 5.50 -24.75
N VAL A 350 -3.37 5.82 -24.50
CA VAL A 350 -2.95 7.22 -24.26
C VAL A 350 -3.22 8.10 -25.49
N SER A 351 -2.98 7.57 -26.69
CA SER A 351 -3.29 8.26 -27.95
C SER A 351 -4.79 8.51 -28.10
N ASP A 352 -5.62 7.47 -27.89
CA ASP A 352 -7.07 7.57 -28.01
C ASP A 352 -7.66 8.56 -27.00
N ILE A 353 -7.18 8.54 -25.75
CA ILE A 353 -7.56 9.51 -24.71
C ILE A 353 -7.14 10.93 -25.14
N SER A 354 -5.95 11.10 -25.71
CA SER A 354 -5.50 12.42 -26.19
C SER A 354 -6.38 12.95 -27.31
N GLN A 355 -6.83 12.08 -28.22
CA GLN A 355 -7.77 12.45 -29.27
C GLN A 355 -9.14 12.83 -28.69
N LEU A 356 -9.65 12.05 -27.73
CA LEU A 356 -10.92 12.33 -27.04
C LEU A 356 -10.88 13.69 -26.31
N ILE A 357 -9.76 14.01 -25.64
CA ILE A 357 -9.53 15.33 -25.04
C ILE A 357 -9.62 16.43 -26.12
N GLY A 358 -9.03 16.21 -27.30
CA GLY A 358 -9.13 17.13 -28.43
C GLY A 358 -10.57 17.35 -28.91
N ASP A 359 -11.33 16.27 -29.08
CA ASP A 359 -12.73 16.31 -29.52
C ASP A 359 -13.64 17.02 -28.50
N VAL A 360 -13.44 16.75 -27.20
CA VAL A 360 -14.14 17.44 -26.12
C VAL A 360 -13.80 18.93 -26.11
N SER A 361 -12.52 19.29 -26.25
CA SER A 361 -12.10 20.69 -26.33
C SER A 361 -12.73 21.41 -27.52
N SER A 362 -12.79 20.76 -28.68
CA SER A 362 -13.46 21.30 -29.88
C SER A 362 -14.96 21.51 -29.62
N THR A 363 -15.61 20.54 -28.99
CA THR A 363 -17.03 20.64 -28.61
C THR A 363 -17.27 21.82 -27.65
N VAL A 364 -16.41 22.00 -26.65
CA VAL A 364 -16.49 23.13 -25.71
C VAL A 364 -16.36 24.46 -26.44
N GLN A 365 -15.42 24.59 -27.40
CA GLN A 365 -15.29 25.80 -28.21
C GLN A 365 -16.54 26.09 -29.05
N VAL A 366 -17.15 25.06 -29.64
CA VAL A 366 -18.41 25.22 -30.40
C VAL A 366 -19.53 25.69 -29.48
N VAL A 367 -19.65 25.12 -28.28
CA VAL A 367 -20.65 25.52 -27.27
C VAL A 367 -20.42 26.97 -26.83
N GLU A 368 -19.17 27.37 -26.60
CA GLU A 368 -18.80 28.75 -26.26
C GLU A 368 -19.16 29.73 -27.38
N GLY A 369 -18.86 29.38 -28.64
CA GLY A 369 -19.24 30.16 -29.81
C GLY A 369 -20.75 30.29 -29.99
N LEU A 370 -21.50 29.22 -29.72
CA LEU A 370 -22.97 29.23 -29.74
C LEU A 370 -23.53 30.13 -28.62
N ALA A 371 -22.98 30.03 -27.41
CA ALA A 371 -23.37 30.88 -26.28
C ALA A 371 -23.12 32.37 -26.60
N GLY A 372 -21.96 32.70 -27.19
CA GLY A 372 -21.64 34.05 -27.64
C GLY A 372 -22.59 34.58 -28.72
N SER A 373 -22.91 33.74 -29.71
CA SER A 373 -23.89 34.09 -30.76
C SER A 373 -25.29 34.29 -30.19
N MET A 374 -25.72 33.44 -29.28
CA MET A 374 -27.02 33.54 -28.60
C MET A 374 -27.11 34.80 -27.75
N ASN A 375 -26.06 35.15 -27.02
CA ASN A 375 -25.99 36.40 -26.25
C ASN A 375 -26.09 37.64 -27.17
N THR A 376 -25.38 37.62 -28.30
CA THR A 376 -25.44 38.71 -29.29
C THR A 376 -26.85 38.86 -29.87
N ASN A 377 -27.47 37.74 -30.24
CA ASN A 377 -28.84 37.73 -30.78
C ASN A 377 -29.87 38.20 -29.73
N MET A 378 -29.71 37.79 -28.46
CA MET A 378 -30.58 38.25 -27.37
C MET A 378 -30.45 39.76 -27.13
N GLN A 379 -29.23 40.30 -27.17
CA GLN A 379 -29.01 41.75 -27.09
C GLN A 379 -29.65 42.50 -28.26
N GLN A 380 -29.55 41.94 -29.48
CA GLN A 380 -30.20 42.52 -30.65
C GLN A 380 -31.72 42.51 -30.51
N HIS A 381 -32.33 41.38 -30.13
CA HIS A 381 -33.77 41.31 -29.90
C HIS A 381 -34.25 42.23 -28.78
N THR A 382 -33.46 42.40 -27.72
CA THR A 382 -33.77 43.36 -26.67
C THR A 382 -33.82 44.79 -27.22
N ARG A 383 -32.82 45.17 -28.03
CA ARG A 383 -32.79 46.47 -28.70
C ARG A 383 -33.95 46.65 -29.69
N ASP A 384 -34.31 45.62 -30.45
CA ASP A 384 -35.47 45.66 -31.35
C ASP A 384 -36.78 45.84 -30.57
N LEU A 385 -36.92 45.17 -29.41
CA LEU A 385 -38.08 45.35 -28.52
C LEU A 385 -38.15 46.76 -27.95
N GLU A 386 -37.03 47.37 -27.57
CA GLU A 386 -36.97 48.77 -27.14
C GLU A 386 -37.45 49.71 -28.26
N ILE A 387 -36.97 49.49 -29.49
CA ILE A 387 -37.41 50.27 -30.68
C ILE A 387 -38.91 50.08 -30.95
N TYR A 388 -39.43 48.85 -30.85
CA TYR A 388 -40.87 48.60 -31.01
C TYR A 388 -41.69 49.28 -29.92
N GLN A 389 -41.23 49.26 -28.67
CA GLN A 389 -41.89 49.93 -27.56
C GLN A 389 -41.92 51.45 -27.76
N GLU A 390 -40.81 52.04 -28.23
CA GLU A 390 -40.74 53.46 -28.57
C GLU A 390 -41.69 53.82 -29.72
N ASN A 391 -41.66 53.04 -30.81
CA ASN A 391 -42.56 53.23 -31.96
C ASN A 391 -44.03 53.10 -31.57
N PHE A 392 -44.37 52.12 -30.74
CA PHE A 392 -45.72 51.93 -30.22
C PHE A 392 -46.15 53.14 -29.38
N THR A 393 -45.28 53.63 -28.51
CA THR A 393 -45.54 54.82 -27.69
C THR A 393 -45.77 56.06 -28.56
N ASN A 394 -44.95 56.24 -29.61
CA ASN A 394 -45.08 57.34 -30.56
C ASN A 394 -46.37 57.23 -31.40
N LEU A 395 -46.71 56.02 -31.89
CA LEU A 395 -47.97 55.75 -32.58
C LEU A 395 -49.18 56.06 -31.69
N MET A 396 -49.18 55.62 -30.44
CA MET A 396 -50.26 55.89 -29.49
C MET A 396 -50.39 57.39 -29.19
N SER A 397 -49.27 58.12 -29.09
CA SER A 397 -49.26 59.58 -28.96
C SER A 397 -49.86 60.27 -30.19
N LYS A 398 -49.44 59.88 -31.41
CA LYS A 398 -50.01 60.40 -32.66
C LYS A 398 -51.51 60.09 -32.78
N LEU A 399 -51.92 58.85 -32.48
CA LEU A 399 -53.32 58.44 -32.48
C LEU A 399 -54.14 59.30 -31.52
N SER A 400 -53.64 59.53 -30.29
CA SER A 400 -54.28 60.40 -29.30
C SER A 400 -54.42 61.85 -29.81
N SER A 401 -53.38 62.36 -30.49
CA SER A 401 -53.41 63.69 -31.10
C SER A 401 -54.42 63.77 -32.24
N GLU A 402 -54.48 62.78 -33.13
CA GLU A 402 -55.46 62.74 -34.22
C GLU A 402 -56.89 62.62 -33.69
N ILE A 403 -57.15 61.76 -32.70
CA ILE A 403 -58.47 61.65 -32.04
C ILE A 403 -58.91 63.00 -31.46
N SER A 404 -57.98 63.73 -30.83
CA SER A 404 -58.24 65.07 -30.30
C SER A 404 -58.53 66.08 -31.43
N GLY A 405 -57.76 66.02 -32.52
CA GLY A 405 -57.98 66.84 -33.71
C GLY A 405 -59.33 66.58 -34.37
N LEU A 406 -59.71 65.32 -34.53
CA LEU A 406 -61.01 64.88 -35.05
C LEU A 406 -62.16 65.37 -34.15
N GLY A 407 -62.01 65.27 -32.83
CA GLY A 407 -62.96 65.81 -31.86
C GLY A 407 -63.16 67.32 -32.02
N ASN A 408 -62.07 68.07 -32.16
CA ASN A 408 -62.12 69.52 -32.38
C ASN A 408 -62.75 69.88 -33.74
N GLN A 409 -62.36 69.19 -34.81
CA GLN A 409 -62.86 69.44 -36.16
C GLN A 409 -64.35 69.08 -36.31
N ALA A 410 -64.81 68.02 -35.63
CA ALA A 410 -66.21 67.67 -35.51
C ALA A 410 -67.01 68.75 -34.75
N ALA A 411 -66.47 69.26 -33.63
CA ALA A 411 -67.11 70.35 -32.87
C ALA A 411 -67.22 71.65 -33.70
N VAL A 412 -66.16 72.03 -34.40
CA VAL A 412 -66.14 73.22 -35.27
C VAL A 412 -67.12 73.07 -36.44
N SER A 413 -67.12 71.91 -37.12
CA SER A 413 -68.01 71.66 -38.26
C SER A 413 -69.48 71.63 -37.83
N PHE A 414 -69.77 71.02 -36.68
CA PHE A 414 -71.11 71.01 -36.10
C PHE A 414 -71.58 72.43 -35.73
N SER A 415 -70.72 73.21 -35.06
CA SER A 415 -71.01 74.61 -34.73
C SER A 415 -71.25 75.46 -35.99
N LYS A 416 -70.47 75.25 -37.05
CA LYS A 416 -70.61 75.96 -38.33
C LYS A 416 -71.92 75.59 -39.04
N SER A 417 -72.26 74.29 -39.10
CA SER A 417 -73.54 73.83 -39.65
C SER A 417 -74.74 74.35 -38.87
N LEU A 418 -74.64 74.45 -37.54
CA LEU A 418 -75.68 75.04 -36.68
C LEU A 418 -75.84 76.53 -36.95
N SER A 419 -74.73 77.27 -37.06
CA SER A 419 -74.74 78.70 -37.38
C SER A 419 -75.35 78.96 -38.76
N ASN A 420 -74.93 78.22 -39.78
CA ASN A 420 -75.46 78.35 -41.14
C ASN A 420 -76.96 78.01 -41.20
N SER A 421 -77.40 76.96 -40.49
CA SER A 421 -78.83 76.63 -40.40
C SER A 421 -79.64 77.73 -39.72
N SER A 422 -79.10 78.34 -38.66
CA SER A 422 -79.72 79.47 -37.98
C SER A 422 -79.89 80.67 -38.92
N GLU A 423 -78.87 80.97 -39.72
CA GLU A 423 -78.89 82.07 -40.69
C GLU A 423 -79.92 81.84 -41.81
N GLU A 424 -80.00 80.62 -42.35
CA GLU A 424 -81.01 80.26 -43.36
C GLU A 424 -82.44 80.29 -42.78
N LEU A 425 -82.64 79.82 -41.54
CA LEU A 425 -83.92 79.92 -40.83
C LEU A 425 -84.37 81.37 -40.70
N ASN A 426 -83.44 82.26 -40.35
CA ASN A 426 -83.72 83.69 -40.21
C ASN A 426 -84.11 84.32 -41.55
N ARG A 427 -83.45 83.89 -42.65
CA ARG A 427 -83.76 84.33 -44.01
C ARG A 427 -85.15 83.85 -44.47
N GLN A 428 -85.50 82.59 -44.19
CA GLN A 428 -86.83 82.05 -44.48
C GLN A 428 -87.92 82.76 -43.67
N MET A 429 -87.68 83.02 -42.39
CA MET A 429 -88.62 83.75 -41.53
C MET A 429 -88.87 85.16 -42.06
N LYS A 430 -87.82 85.87 -42.49
CA LYS A 430 -87.95 87.19 -43.12
C LYS A 430 -88.78 87.13 -44.40
N HIS A 431 -88.50 86.19 -45.29
CA HIS A 431 -89.23 86.05 -46.56
C HIS A 431 -90.71 85.71 -46.34
N SER A 432 -91.01 84.81 -45.40
CA SER A 432 -92.39 84.44 -45.06
C SER A 432 -93.18 85.62 -44.48
N MET A 433 -92.52 86.46 -43.67
CA MET A 433 -93.11 87.66 -43.10
C MET A 433 -93.36 88.75 -44.15
N GLU A 434 -92.44 88.90 -45.11
CA GLU A 434 -92.62 89.80 -46.27
C GLU A 434 -93.78 89.36 -47.17
N ASP A 435 -93.90 88.06 -47.50
CA ASP A 435 -95.01 87.54 -48.30
C ASP A 435 -96.36 87.71 -47.58
N SER A 436 -96.41 87.42 -46.27
CA SER A 436 -97.61 87.64 -45.46
C SER A 436 -98.05 89.12 -45.44
N MET A 437 -97.09 90.06 -45.35
CA MET A 437 -97.40 91.50 -45.45
C MET A 437 -97.92 91.88 -46.84
N LYS A 438 -97.36 91.31 -47.90
CA LYS A 438 -97.78 91.56 -49.28
C LYS A 438 -99.21 91.09 -49.52
N ASP A 439 -99.58 89.93 -48.98
CA ASP A 439 -100.94 89.39 -49.06
C ASP A 439 -101.95 90.29 -48.30
N ILE A 440 -101.58 90.80 -47.13
CA ILE A 440 -102.40 91.77 -46.37
C ILE A 440 -102.62 93.06 -47.18
N ILE A 441 -101.59 93.58 -47.85
CA ILE A 441 -101.69 94.79 -48.69
C ILE A 441 -102.64 94.55 -49.88
N GLN A 442 -102.55 93.39 -50.54
CA GLN A 442 -103.49 93.06 -51.63
C GLN A 442 -104.94 92.96 -51.16
N LEU A 443 -105.16 92.44 -49.95
CA LEU A 443 -106.49 92.38 -49.32
C LEU A 443 -107.06 93.78 -49.06
N LEU A 444 -106.21 94.72 -48.62
CA LEU A 444 -106.59 96.13 -48.41
C LEU A 444 -106.96 96.84 -49.73
N ASP A 445 -106.23 96.59 -50.81
CA ASP A 445 -106.54 97.19 -52.12
C ASP A 445 -107.88 96.68 -52.69
N LYS A 446 -108.17 95.37 -52.56
CA LYS A 446 -109.49 94.83 -52.91
C LYS A 446 -110.62 95.45 -52.10
N PHE A 447 -110.39 95.76 -50.83
CA PHE A 447 -111.37 96.43 -49.99
C PHE A 447 -111.64 97.87 -50.48
N ARG A 448 -110.61 98.58 -50.94
CA ARG A 448 -110.72 99.93 -51.50
C ARG A 448 -111.47 99.96 -52.82
N GLU A 449 -111.29 98.96 -53.67
CA GLU A 449 -112.01 98.80 -54.94
C GLU A 449 -113.52 98.57 -54.71
N ASN A 450 -113.88 97.75 -53.73
CA ASN A 450 -115.27 97.52 -53.33
C ASN A 450 -115.98 98.79 -52.82
N GLN A 451 -115.28 99.68 -52.10
CA GLN A 451 -115.84 100.98 -51.73
C GLN A 451 -116.21 101.85 -52.94
N GLY A 452 -115.40 101.82 -54.00
CA GLY A 452 -115.67 102.56 -55.24
C GLY A 452 -116.90 102.04 -56.00
N LEU A 453 -117.09 100.73 -56.04
CA LEU A 453 -118.30 100.10 -56.60
C LEU A 453 -119.56 100.48 -55.83
N PHE A 454 -119.49 100.51 -54.50
CA PHE A 454 -120.63 100.88 -53.63
C PHE A 454 -121.08 102.33 -53.85
N ALA A 455 -120.13 103.27 -53.99
CA ALA A 455 -120.42 104.68 -54.26
C ALA A 455 -121.10 104.90 -55.63
N LYS A 456 -120.73 104.11 -56.63
CA LYS A 456 -121.28 104.18 -58.00
C LYS A 456 -122.73 103.67 -58.07
N THR A 457 -123.08 102.66 -57.27
CA THR A 457 -124.45 102.15 -57.14
C THR A 457 -125.38 103.13 -56.43
N ILE A 458 -124.88 103.91 -55.46
CA ILE A 458 -125.69 104.92 -54.75
C ILE A 458 -126.06 106.11 -55.65
N ALA A 459 -125.17 106.52 -56.57
CA ALA A 459 -125.38 107.68 -57.44
C ALA A 459 -126.45 107.46 -58.53
N SER A 460 -126.74 106.22 -58.94
CA SER A 460 -127.66 105.89 -60.04
C SER A 460 -129.12 105.66 -59.60
N LEU A 461 -129.44 105.80 -58.31
CA LEU A 461 -130.78 105.57 -57.75
C LEU A 461 -131.87 106.58 -58.16
N PRO A 462 -131.60 107.90 -58.33
CA PRO A 462 -132.66 108.87 -58.62
C PRO A 462 -133.32 108.67 -60.00
N ASP A 463 -132.52 108.34 -61.03
CA ASP A 463 -133.02 108.15 -62.41
C ASP A 463 -133.89 106.89 -62.57
N GLN A 464 -133.63 105.85 -61.78
CA GLN A 464 -134.43 104.62 -61.79
C GLN A 464 -135.80 104.78 -61.11
N ILE A 465 -135.93 105.70 -60.14
CA ILE A 465 -137.19 105.94 -59.41
C ILE A 465 -138.16 106.81 -60.21
N LEU A 466 -137.67 107.81 -60.97
CA LEU A 466 -138.56 108.66 -61.78
C LEU A 466 -139.20 107.89 -62.96
N THR A 467 -138.40 107.04 -63.62
CA THR A 467 -138.85 106.19 -64.74
C THR A 467 -139.92 105.18 -64.31
N TYR A 468 -139.93 104.75 -63.04
CA TYR A 468 -140.92 103.81 -62.51
C TYR A 468 -142.26 104.49 -62.17
N ASN A 469 -142.24 105.76 -61.74
CA ASN A 469 -143.44 106.47 -61.30
C ASN A 469 -144.34 106.97 -62.46
N GLU A 470 -143.78 107.42 -63.58
CA GLU A 470 -144.63 107.85 -64.71
C GLU A 470 -145.32 106.68 -65.44
N VAL A 471 -144.64 105.52 -65.54
CA VAL A 471 -145.21 104.30 -66.13
C VAL A 471 -146.34 103.71 -65.27
N ALA A 472 -146.32 103.97 -63.95
CA ALA A 472 -147.37 103.54 -63.02
C ALA A 472 -148.66 104.38 -63.13
N VAL A 473 -148.58 105.69 -63.41
CA VAL A 473 -149.77 106.56 -63.53
C VAL A 473 -150.53 106.30 -64.83
N ALA A 474 -149.84 106.02 -65.94
CA ALA A 474 -150.47 105.62 -67.21
C ALA A 474 -151.30 104.32 -67.11
N ARG A 475 -151.13 103.53 -66.04
CA ARG A 475 -151.83 102.26 -65.81
C ARG A 475 -153.06 102.40 -64.90
N ILE A 476 -153.19 103.49 -64.14
CA ILE A 476 -154.30 103.71 -63.20
C ILE A 476 -155.50 104.41 -63.86
N ASP A 477 -155.31 105.34 -64.80
CA ASP A 477 -156.45 105.98 -65.48
C ASP A 477 -157.14 105.07 -66.52
N ARG A 478 -156.40 104.10 -67.07
CA ARG A 478 -156.96 103.05 -67.95
C ARG A 478 -157.95 102.14 -67.22
N LEU A 479 -158.00 102.18 -65.88
CA LEU A 479 -158.92 101.40 -65.03
C LEU A 479 -160.18 102.16 -64.60
N MET A 480 -160.32 103.46 -64.93
CA MET A 480 -161.51 104.26 -64.58
C MET A 480 -162.51 104.45 -65.74
N SER A 481 -162.19 104.01 -66.97
CA SER A 481 -163.06 104.15 -68.14
C SER A 481 -163.90 102.91 -68.50
N GLU A 482 -163.86 101.82 -67.73
CA GLU A 482 -164.54 100.54 -68.06
C GLU A 482 -165.57 100.05 -67.03
N ARG A 483 -166.21 100.94 -66.26
CA ARG A 483 -167.49 100.62 -65.57
C ARG A 483 -168.49 101.76 -65.65
N LYS A 484 -169.38 101.71 -66.64
CA LYS A 484 -170.75 102.25 -66.54
C LYS A 484 -171.63 101.61 -67.62
N VAL A 485 -172.83 101.13 -67.23
CA VAL A 485 -173.95 100.60 -68.06
C VAL A 485 -173.71 99.14 -68.52
N GLU A 486 -174.54 98.11 -68.35
CA GLU A 486 -176.01 97.87 -68.20
C GLU A 486 -176.14 96.42 -67.65
N GLU A 487 -176.77 96.04 -66.53
CA GLU A 487 -178.17 96.14 -66.04
C GLU A 487 -179.22 95.27 -66.77
N PRO A 488 -180.10 94.52 -66.06
CA PRO A 488 -181.31 93.96 -66.66
C PRO A 488 -182.35 95.07 -66.81
N SER A 489 -183.19 94.95 -67.83
CA SER A 489 -184.32 95.83 -68.16
C SER A 489 -184.93 96.56 -66.96
N THR A 490 -184.63 97.84 -66.87
CA THR A 490 -185.62 98.89 -67.11
C THR A 490 -184.92 99.99 -67.87
N PRO A 491 -185.58 100.51 -68.90
CA PRO A 491 -184.96 100.65 -70.22
C PRO A 491 -184.63 102.10 -70.53
N GLU A 492 -183.80 102.26 -71.56
CA GLU A 492 -183.16 103.50 -72.04
C GLU A 492 -181.90 103.93 -71.28
#